data_AF-A0A6G6J828-F1
#
_entry.id   AF-A0A6G6J828-F1
#
_cell.length_a   1.000
_cell.length_b   1.000
_cell.length_c   1.000
_cell.angle_alpha   90.00
_cell.angle_beta   90.00
_cell.angle_gamma   90.00
#
_symmetry.space_group_name_H-M   'P 1'
#
loop_
_entity.id
_entity.type
_entity.pdbx_description
1 polymer ?
#
loop_
_entity_poly.entity_id
_entity_poly.type
_entity_poly.pdbx_seq_one_letter_code
_entity_poly.pdbx_strand_id
1 'polypeptide(L)'
;MSPEFIKRAAQWIVGEDTGLSSISIWAHMMGVEPEDGFTTPSDPSDLGRCLRLLRAFPEWDQRIAEMADCGRGWQVLAHHWRELEQLMTNEVGIDWSKGQSAPRTLARMRTLLDPAKV
;
A
#
# COMPACT_ATOMS: atom_id res chain seq x y z
N MET A 1 8.14 2.55 20.08
CA MET A 1 8.77 1.58 19.14
C MET A 1 10.15 1.19 19.69
N SER A 2 10.57 -0.07 19.53
CA SER A 2 11.92 -0.50 19.97
C SER A 2 13.02 0.00 19.01
N PRO A 3 14.28 0.10 19.45
CA PRO A 3 15.39 0.47 18.55
C PRO A 3 15.51 -0.45 17.33
N GLU A 4 15.29 -1.76 17.50
CA GLU A 4 15.34 -2.73 16.41
C GLU A 4 14.21 -2.55 15.40
N PHE A 5 13.01 -2.20 15.89
CA PHE A 5 11.89 -1.87 15.01
C PHE A 5 12.22 -0.64 14.14
N ILE A 6 12.71 0.43 14.77
CA ILE A 6 13.08 1.66 14.07
C ILE A 6 14.14 1.38 13.01
N LYS A 7 15.15 0.56 13.34
CA LYS A 7 16.19 0.15 12.40
C LYS A 7 15.62 -0.60 11.19
N ARG A 8 14.73 -1.59 11.41
CA ARG A 8 14.06 -2.31 10.32
C ARG A 8 13.25 -1.37 9.42
N ALA A 9 12.45 -0.49 10.02
CA ALA A 9 11.64 0.49 9.29
C ALA A 9 12.50 1.47 8.49
N ALA A 10 13.62 1.92 9.07
CA ALA A 10 14.60 2.77 8.40
C ALA A 10 15.36 2.05 7.28
N GLN A 11 15.65 0.76 7.43
CA GLN A 11 16.28 -0.04 6.37
C GLN A 11 15.33 -0.28 5.20
N TRP A 12 14.04 -0.51 5.48
CA TRP A 12 13.06 -0.74 4.43
C TRP A 12 12.87 0.50 3.56
N ILE A 13 12.72 1.69 4.17
CA ILE A 13 12.45 2.94 3.44
C ILE A 13 13.60 3.39 2.53
N VAL A 14 14.84 2.99 2.81
CA VAL A 14 16.01 3.23 1.94
C VAL A 14 16.29 2.08 0.96
N GLY A 15 15.44 1.05 0.94
CA GLY A 15 15.56 -0.11 0.06
C GLY A 15 14.91 0.09 -1.30
N GLU A 16 15.05 -0.92 -2.16
CA GLU A 16 14.57 -0.89 -3.55
C GLU A 16 13.07 -1.24 -3.70
N ASP A 17 12.45 -1.89 -2.71
CA ASP A 17 11.03 -2.30 -2.76
C ASP A 17 10.09 -1.18 -2.28
N THR A 18 10.43 0.07 -2.62
CA THR A 18 9.77 1.30 -2.15
C THR A 18 9.15 2.09 -3.30
N GLY A 19 8.24 3.01 -2.96
CA GLY A 19 7.57 3.91 -3.90
C GLY A 19 6.62 4.84 -3.15
N LEU A 20 6.17 5.94 -3.78
CA LEU A 20 5.43 7.01 -3.09
C LEU A 20 4.23 6.52 -2.26
N SER A 21 3.49 5.52 -2.75
CA SER A 21 2.34 4.96 -2.04
C SER A 21 2.71 4.12 -0.81
N SER A 22 3.79 3.36 -0.87
CA SER A 22 4.25 2.57 0.28
C SER A 22 5.04 3.42 1.27
N ILE A 23 5.75 4.45 0.78
CA ILE A 23 6.32 5.54 1.60
C ILE A 23 5.21 6.24 2.39
N SER A 24 4.05 6.48 1.78
CA SER A 24 2.91 7.11 2.45
C SER A 24 2.40 6.28 3.64
N ILE A 25 2.28 4.96 3.49
CA ILE A 25 1.96 4.06 4.61
C ILE A 25 3.05 4.13 5.68
N TRP A 26 4.32 4.00 5.28
CA TRP A 26 5.44 4.09 6.21
C TRP A 26 5.43 5.42 6.99
N ALA A 27 5.16 6.54 6.32
CA ALA A 27 5.15 7.87 6.91
C ALA A 27 4.06 7.99 7.98
N HIS A 28 2.83 7.59 7.66
CA HIS A 28 1.72 7.54 8.62
C HIS A 28 2.06 6.67 9.83
N MET A 29 2.57 5.46 9.59
CA MET A 29 2.87 4.52 10.67
C MET A 29 4.03 4.96 11.56
N MET A 30 4.97 5.72 11.01
CA MET A 30 6.10 6.32 11.73
C MET A 30 5.78 7.69 12.34
N GLY A 31 4.60 8.25 12.08
CA GLY A 31 4.18 9.55 12.60
C GLY A 31 4.92 10.73 11.97
N VAL A 32 5.26 10.63 10.68
CA VAL A 32 5.90 11.69 9.92
C VAL A 32 5.04 12.09 8.72
N GLU A 33 5.17 13.34 8.28
CA GLU A 33 4.42 13.88 7.15
C GLU A 33 5.29 13.86 5.88
N PRO A 34 4.81 13.25 4.78
CA PRO A 34 5.48 13.35 3.49
C PRO A 34 5.29 14.75 2.88
N GLU A 35 6.33 15.31 2.27
CA GLU A 35 6.32 16.65 1.67
C GLU A 35 5.28 16.79 0.55
N ASP A 36 5.18 15.78 -0.31
CA ASP A 36 4.23 15.73 -1.43
C ASP A 36 2.83 15.22 -1.03
N GLY A 37 2.58 15.05 0.28
CA GLY A 37 1.35 14.48 0.81
C GLY A 37 1.23 12.97 0.63
N PHE A 38 0.13 12.41 1.13
CA PHE A 38 -0.10 10.96 1.11
C PHE A 38 -0.58 10.49 -0.27
N THR A 39 0.32 9.88 -1.04
CA THR A 39 0.05 9.34 -2.36
C THR A 39 -0.57 7.94 -2.26
N THR A 40 -1.60 7.65 -3.04
CA THR A 40 -2.24 6.32 -3.11
C THR A 40 -1.59 5.43 -4.17
N PRO A 41 -1.64 4.08 -4.05
CA PRO A 41 -1.20 3.22 -5.13
C PRO A 41 -2.10 3.42 -6.36
N SER A 42 -1.47 3.66 -7.52
CA SER A 42 -2.17 3.98 -8.77
C SER A 42 -2.31 2.77 -9.70
N ASP A 43 -1.44 1.77 -9.51
CA ASP A 43 -1.41 0.52 -10.27
C ASP A 43 -1.07 -0.70 -9.39
N PRO A 44 -1.14 -1.94 -9.94
CA PRO A 44 -0.82 -3.15 -9.18
C PRO A 44 0.63 -3.24 -8.71
N SER A 45 1.58 -2.58 -9.36
CA SER A 45 2.98 -2.54 -8.93
C SER A 45 3.14 -1.67 -7.69
N ASP A 46 2.48 -0.51 -7.66
CA ASP A 46 2.36 0.34 -6.46
C ASP A 46 1.71 -0.41 -5.31
N LEU A 47 0.56 -1.04 -5.56
CA LEU A 47 -0.15 -1.84 -4.57
C LEU A 47 0.72 -3.00 -4.06
N GLY A 48 1.44 -3.69 -4.95
CA GLY A 48 2.33 -4.78 -4.58
C GLY A 48 3.42 -4.36 -3.60
N ARG A 49 4.04 -3.18 -3.79
CA ARG A 49 4.99 -2.62 -2.83
C ARG A 49 4.35 -2.33 -1.47
N CYS A 50 3.14 -1.76 -1.46
CA CYS A 50 2.39 -1.54 -0.22
C CYS A 50 2.10 -2.86 0.51
N LEU A 51 1.69 -3.92 -0.21
CA LEU A 51 1.40 -5.22 0.40
C LEU A 51 2.67 -5.91 0.94
N ARG A 52 3.81 -5.79 0.24
CA ARG A 52 5.09 -6.33 0.72
C ARG A 52 5.63 -5.57 1.95
N LEU A 53 5.42 -4.25 2.02
CA LEU A 53 5.64 -3.48 3.25
C LEU A 53 4.84 -4.06 4.42
N LEU A 54 3.53 -4.25 4.26
CA LEU A 54 2.67 -4.76 5.34
C LEU A 54 2.99 -6.22 5.73
N ARG A 55 3.47 -7.04 4.80
CA ARG A 55 4.01 -8.38 5.12
C ARG A 55 5.31 -8.31 5.93
N ALA A 56 6.18 -7.33 5.67
CA ALA A 56 7.41 -7.12 6.43
C ALA A 56 7.16 -6.52 7.82
N PHE A 57 6.02 -5.83 8.00
CA PHE A 57 5.59 -5.22 9.25
C PHE A 57 4.12 -5.58 9.55
N PRO A 58 3.85 -6.82 10.01
CA PRO A 58 2.48 -7.28 10.31
C PRO A 58 1.75 -6.42 11.34
N GLU A 59 2.49 -5.68 12.17
CA GLU A 59 1.97 -4.74 13.15
C GLU A 59 1.28 -3.52 12.49
N TRP A 60 1.60 -3.24 11.22
CA TRP A 60 0.98 -2.19 10.40
C TRP A 60 -0.19 -2.69 9.56
N ASP A 61 -0.22 -3.98 9.21
CA ASP A 61 -1.31 -4.57 8.43
C ASP A 61 -2.67 -4.43 9.15
N GLN A 62 -2.65 -4.58 10.48
CA GLN A 62 -3.84 -4.39 11.32
C GLN A 62 -4.32 -2.94 11.38
N ARG A 63 -3.46 -1.99 11.01
CA ARG A 63 -3.67 -0.55 11.10
C ARG A 63 -3.94 0.10 9.74
N ILE A 64 -4.00 -0.68 8.66
CA ILE A 64 -4.14 -0.13 7.31
C ILE A 64 -5.41 0.71 7.12
N ALA A 65 -6.45 0.45 7.91
CA ALA A 65 -7.67 1.25 7.94
C ALA A 65 -7.43 2.72 8.35
N GLU A 66 -6.37 3.01 9.12
CA GLU A 66 -6.01 4.38 9.51
C GLU A 66 -5.61 5.24 8.31
N MET A 67 -5.15 4.64 7.21
CA MET A 67 -4.85 5.39 6.00
C MET A 67 -6.09 6.10 5.44
N ALA A 68 -7.31 5.71 5.83
CA ALA A 68 -8.52 6.39 5.40
C ALA A 68 -8.54 7.89 5.73
N ASP A 69 -7.77 8.32 6.74
CA ASP A 69 -7.63 9.72 7.14
C ASP A 69 -6.60 10.48 6.26
N CYS A 70 -5.85 9.78 5.42
CA CYS A 70 -4.80 10.33 4.55
C CYS A 70 -5.33 10.85 3.19
N GLY A 71 -6.62 11.21 3.13
CA GLY A 71 -7.27 11.78 1.95
C GLY A 71 -8.19 10.83 1.18
N ARG A 72 -8.94 11.39 0.24
CA ARG A 72 -10.09 10.72 -0.40
C ARG A 72 -9.73 9.40 -1.10
N GLY A 73 -8.61 9.37 -1.82
CA GLY A 73 -8.17 8.15 -2.49
C GLY A 73 -7.83 7.03 -1.49
N TRP A 74 -7.15 7.37 -0.40
CA TRP A 74 -6.84 6.40 0.65
C TRP A 74 -8.08 5.95 1.40
N GLN A 75 -9.04 6.84 1.65
CA GLN A 75 -10.34 6.49 2.24
C GLN A 75 -11.00 5.34 1.47
N VAL A 76 -11.05 5.43 0.14
CA VAL A 76 -11.64 4.38 -0.69
C VAL A 76 -10.79 3.11 -0.66
N LEU A 77 -9.48 3.23 -0.87
CA LEU A 77 -8.62 2.04 -0.96
C LEU A 77 -8.49 1.29 0.37
N ALA A 78 -8.42 2.00 1.49
CA ALA A 78 -8.37 1.41 2.83
C ALA A 78 -9.66 0.63 3.13
N HIS A 79 -10.83 1.15 2.71
CA HIS A 79 -12.11 0.45 2.83
C HIS A 79 -12.13 -0.87 2.03
N HIS A 80 -11.51 -0.88 0.84
CA HIS A 80 -11.43 -2.04 -0.05
C HIS A 80 -10.13 -2.84 0.06
N TRP A 81 -9.31 -2.61 1.09
CA TRP A 81 -7.94 -3.10 1.12
C TRP A 81 -7.83 -4.63 1.04
N ARG A 82 -8.62 -5.34 1.86
CA ARG A 82 -8.65 -6.82 1.88
C ARG A 82 -9.12 -7.42 0.55
N GLU A 83 -10.05 -6.75 -0.13
CA GLU A 83 -10.50 -7.16 -1.46
C GLU A 83 -9.35 -7.05 -2.48
N LEU A 84 -8.64 -5.92 -2.49
CA LEU A 84 -7.51 -5.67 -3.39
C LEU A 84 -6.33 -6.63 -3.10
N GLU A 85 -6.02 -6.86 -1.83
CA GLU A 85 -5.00 -7.84 -1.40
C GLU A 85 -5.30 -9.24 -1.93
N GLN A 86 -6.55 -9.69 -1.78
CA GLN A 86 -6.98 -11.01 -2.23
C GLN A 86 -6.97 -11.11 -3.76
N LEU A 87 -7.42 -10.07 -4.46
CA LEU A 87 -7.41 -10.01 -5.91
C LEU A 87 -5.97 -10.11 -6.46
N MET A 88 -5.05 -9.33 -5.90
CA MET A 88 -3.63 -9.35 -6.28
C MET A 88 -2.96 -10.69 -5.97
N THR A 89 -3.23 -11.25 -4.79
CA THR A 89 -2.72 -12.57 -4.37
C THR A 89 -3.17 -13.70 -5.30
N ASN A 90 -4.41 -13.63 -5.77
CA ASN A 90 -4.99 -14.63 -6.66
C ASN A 90 -4.51 -14.44 -8.11
N GLU A 91 -4.34 -13.21 -8.56
CA GLU A 91 -4.02 -12.90 -9.94
C GLU A 91 -2.55 -13.12 -10.29
N VAL A 92 -1.63 -12.54 -9.52
CA VAL A 92 -0.18 -12.61 -9.79
C VAL A 92 0.65 -13.05 -8.59
N GLY A 93 0.05 -13.18 -7.41
CA GLY A 93 0.82 -13.32 -6.17
C GLY A 93 1.46 -12.00 -5.78
N ILE A 94 1.52 -11.68 -4.48
CA ILE A 94 2.08 -10.40 -4.00
C ILE A 94 3.57 -10.22 -4.36
N ASP A 95 4.27 -11.33 -4.63
CA ASP A 95 5.66 -11.39 -5.10
C ASP A 95 5.78 -11.55 -6.63
N TRP A 96 4.67 -11.42 -7.38
CA TRP A 96 4.59 -11.63 -8.83
C TRP A 96 4.93 -13.07 -9.29
N SER A 97 4.87 -14.06 -8.38
CA SER A 97 5.20 -15.45 -8.68
C SER A 97 4.23 -16.17 -9.63
N LYS A 98 2.99 -15.67 -9.79
CA LYS A 98 1.93 -16.32 -10.58
C LYS A 98 1.67 -15.66 -11.94
N GLY A 99 2.26 -14.50 -12.22
CA GLY A 99 2.04 -13.79 -13.47
C GLY A 99 2.82 -12.49 -13.59
N GLN A 100 2.91 -11.95 -14.81
CA GLN A 100 3.68 -10.74 -15.12
C GLN A 100 2.80 -9.48 -15.23
N SER A 101 1.48 -9.62 -15.13
CA SER A 101 0.53 -8.50 -15.21
C SER A 101 -0.73 -8.80 -14.42
N ALA A 102 -1.32 -7.76 -13.82
CA ALA A 102 -2.51 -7.87 -12.96
C ALA A 102 -3.67 -7.00 -13.49
N PRO A 103 -4.22 -7.32 -14.69
CA PRO A 103 -5.22 -6.48 -15.34
C PRO A 103 -6.55 -6.38 -14.57
N ARG A 104 -6.97 -7.44 -13.85
CA ARG A 104 -8.20 -7.39 -13.04
C ARG A 104 -8.02 -6.51 -11.82
N THR A 105 -6.86 -6.62 -11.15
CA THR A 105 -6.48 -5.75 -10.04
C THR A 105 -6.44 -4.29 -10.48
N LEU A 106 -5.79 -4.00 -11.61
CA LEU A 106 -5.75 -2.65 -12.19
C LEU A 106 -7.15 -2.12 -12.51
N ALA A 107 -8.00 -2.93 -13.16
CA ALA A 107 -9.37 -2.53 -13.49
C ALA A 107 -10.19 -2.22 -12.23
N ARG A 108 -10.00 -3.00 -11.16
CA ARG A 108 -10.68 -2.76 -9.88
C ARG A 108 -10.20 -1.48 -9.21
N MET A 109 -8.88 -1.26 -9.14
CA MET A 109 -8.31 -0.02 -8.59
C MET A 109 -8.82 1.21 -9.35
N ARG A 110 -8.83 1.17 -10.68
CA ARG A 110 -9.37 2.25 -11.51
C ARG A 110 -10.86 2.51 -11.25
N THR A 111 -11.65 1.45 -11.08
CA THR A 111 -13.08 1.57 -10.77
C THR A 111 -13.31 2.24 -9.41
N LEU A 112 -12.44 1.95 -8.43
CA LEU A 112 -12.52 2.52 -7.09
C LEU A 112 -12.06 3.98 -7.05
N LEU A 113 -11.01 4.33 -7.79
CA LEU A 113 -10.43 5.68 -7.82
C LEU A 113 -11.06 6.60 -8.87
N ASP A 114 -12.07 6.13 -9.60
CA ASP A 114 -12.79 6.93 -10.60
C ASP A 114 -13.48 8.13 -9.92
N PRO A 115 -13.09 9.38 -10.25
CA PRO A 115 -13.69 10.58 -9.65
C PRO A 115 -15.20 10.70 -9.84
N ALA A 116 -15.78 10.02 -10.83
CA ALA A 116 -17.24 10.00 -11.05
C ALA A 116 -18.00 9.09 -10.05
N LYS A 117 -17.29 8.26 -9.28
CA LYS A 117 -17.87 7.30 -8.33
C LYS A 117 -17.46 7.55 -6.88
N VAL A 118 -16.50 8.45 -6.65
CA VAL A 118 -15.99 8.79 -5.32
C VAL A 118 -16.59 10.11 -4.87
#